data_AF-X0J2P9-F1
#
_entry.id   AF-X0J2P9-F1
#
_cell.length_a   1.000
_cell.length_b   1.000
_cell.length_c   1.000
_cell.angle_alpha   90.00
_cell.angle_beta   90.00
_cell.angle_gamma   90.00
#
_symmetry.space_group_name_H-M   'P 1'
#
loop_
_entity.id
_entity.type
_entity.pdbx_description
1 polymer ?
#
loop_
_entity_poly.entity_id
_entity_poly.type
_entity_poly.pdbx_seq_one_letter_code
_entity_poly.pdbx_strand_id
1 'polypeptide(L)'
;MAAELGKLVLEAGFPPGVFQVLTGDGSTGAALASHMRVAKVSFTGSIPTGKIVQVLAAQSNLKRVTLELGGKSPAVVFDDANLENAVKWAVNALVTNSGQICFAATRVFVQSKIYDKFVAAYVERLKAKKEVLGDPEAPGTEIGPVVDKAQYDRIMGIISSAKKNNDGKVLTGGQRVGEKASDGYFIEPTVFAETDKTSFIYKEEIFGPVAVINKFDTEEEILELANDSKYGLMAGVFTQDISRALRLSSLIDSGVVGINCISTISFSCPFGGTKESGLGRENGEHALRAYTEPKTILINMAY
;
A
#
# COMPACT_ATOMS: atom_id res chain seq x y z
N MET A 1 13.61 8.31 -13.58
CA MET A 1 12.82 9.40 -12.94
C MET A 1 13.68 10.32 -12.06
N ALA A 2 14.28 9.87 -10.95
CA ALA A 2 15.04 10.75 -10.05
C ALA A 2 16.23 11.48 -10.70
N ALA A 3 16.98 10.80 -11.58
CA ALA A 3 18.07 11.44 -12.32
C ALA A 3 17.58 12.54 -13.28
N GLU A 4 16.42 12.37 -13.90
CA GLU A 4 15.79 13.39 -14.77
C GLU A 4 15.31 14.60 -13.95
N LEU A 5 14.75 14.36 -12.75
CA LEU A 5 14.44 15.45 -11.81
C LEU A 5 15.69 16.26 -11.46
N GLY A 6 16.84 15.60 -11.30
CA GLY A 6 18.13 16.27 -11.08
C GLY A 6 18.47 17.30 -12.17
N LYS A 7 18.15 17.03 -13.44
CA LYS A 7 18.36 18.00 -14.54
C LYS A 7 17.48 19.24 -14.37
N LEU A 8 16.21 19.04 -14.00
CA LEU A 8 15.27 20.15 -13.75
C LEU A 8 15.68 20.97 -12.53
N VAL A 9 16.25 20.34 -11.49
CA VAL A 9 16.77 21.04 -10.31
C VAL A 9 17.97 21.94 -10.66
N LEU A 10 18.83 21.49 -11.58
CA LEU A 10 19.93 22.31 -12.10
C LEU A 10 19.39 23.49 -12.93
N GLU A 11 18.43 23.24 -13.81
CA GLU A 11 17.78 24.29 -14.62
C GLU A 11 17.07 25.33 -13.74
N ALA A 12 16.44 24.89 -12.65
CA ALA A 12 15.82 25.77 -11.65
C ALA A 12 16.83 26.59 -10.82
N GLY A 13 18.14 26.36 -10.98
CA GLY A 13 19.19 27.17 -10.37
C GLY A 13 19.47 26.89 -8.90
N PHE A 14 19.21 25.66 -8.42
CA PHE A 14 19.53 25.30 -7.03
C PHE A 14 21.05 25.37 -6.78
N PRO A 15 21.49 25.90 -5.62
CA PRO A 15 22.93 25.93 -5.30
C PRO A 15 23.55 24.52 -5.25
N PRO A 16 24.84 24.37 -5.61
CA PRO A 16 25.54 23.09 -5.53
C PRO A 16 25.45 22.45 -4.15
N GLY A 17 25.13 21.15 -4.11
CA GLY A 17 25.05 20.35 -2.88
C GLY A 17 23.72 20.41 -2.13
N VAL A 18 22.76 21.26 -2.52
CA VAL A 18 21.42 21.32 -1.90
C VAL A 18 20.60 20.07 -2.22
N PHE A 19 20.70 19.56 -3.44
CA PHE A 19 20.02 18.36 -3.91
C PHE A 19 21.03 17.44 -4.56
N GLN A 20 21.07 16.18 -4.11
CA GLN A 20 22.01 15.18 -4.60
C GLN A 20 21.24 13.89 -4.90
N VAL A 21 21.42 13.33 -6.10
CA VAL A 21 20.88 12.03 -6.47
C VAL A 21 22.01 11.01 -6.41
N LEU A 22 21.87 10.01 -5.55
CA LEU A 22 22.82 8.90 -5.42
C LEU A 22 22.14 7.61 -5.84
N THR A 23 22.74 6.90 -6.80
CA THR A 23 22.26 5.59 -7.26
C THR A 23 23.11 4.50 -6.65
N GLY A 24 22.46 3.46 -6.11
CA GLY A 24 23.14 2.31 -5.54
C GLY A 24 22.16 1.31 -4.96
N ASP A 25 22.68 0.25 -4.38
CA ASP A 25 21.91 -0.81 -3.74
C ASP A 25 21.67 -0.51 -2.23
N GLY A 26 21.25 -1.53 -1.49
CA GLY A 26 21.02 -1.42 -0.05
C GLY A 26 22.24 -0.96 0.76
N SER A 27 23.47 -1.18 0.28
CA SER A 27 24.68 -0.70 0.96
C SER A 27 24.80 0.82 0.93
N THR A 28 24.36 1.45 -0.17
CA THR A 28 24.30 2.91 -0.29
C THR A 28 23.26 3.48 0.68
N GLY A 29 22.10 2.83 0.78
CA GLY A 29 21.08 3.18 1.78
C GLY A 29 21.58 3.04 3.21
N ALA A 30 22.30 1.96 3.53
CA ALA A 30 22.87 1.73 4.86
C ALA A 30 23.93 2.78 5.22
N ALA A 31 24.77 3.18 4.25
CA ALA A 31 25.73 4.27 4.44
C ALA A 31 25.02 5.59 4.78
N LEU A 32 23.95 5.94 4.06
CA LEU A 32 23.14 7.14 4.36
C LEU A 32 22.48 7.07 5.75
N ALA A 33 21.89 5.92 6.09
CA ALA A 33 21.19 5.73 7.36
C ALA A 33 22.12 5.80 8.58
N SER A 34 23.38 5.37 8.43
CA SER A 34 24.39 5.38 9.50
C SER A 34 25.29 6.62 9.52
N HIS A 35 25.30 7.45 8.48
CA HIS A 35 26.23 8.58 8.39
C HIS A 35 25.98 9.64 9.48
N MET A 36 27.03 10.01 10.22
CA MET A 36 26.95 10.93 11.38
C MET A 36 26.52 12.36 11.03
N ARG A 37 26.76 12.80 9.79
CA ARG A 37 26.33 14.13 9.29
C ARG A 37 24.89 14.18 8.75
N VAL A 38 24.22 13.04 8.59
CA VAL A 38 22.81 13.05 8.15
C VAL A 38 21.94 13.32 9.37
N ALA A 39 21.11 14.37 9.32
CA ALA A 39 20.30 14.81 10.47
C ALA A 39 18.94 14.09 10.56
N LYS A 40 18.43 13.59 9.43
CA LYS A 40 17.14 12.92 9.30
C LYS A 40 17.18 11.95 8.13
N VAL A 41 16.48 10.82 8.25
CA VAL A 41 16.19 9.89 7.15
C VAL A 41 14.68 9.80 6.95
N SER A 42 14.20 9.88 5.70
CA SER A 42 12.88 9.38 5.32
C SER A 42 13.08 8.14 4.46
N PHE A 43 12.39 7.06 4.78
CA PHE A 43 12.48 5.79 4.05
C PHE A 43 11.09 5.26 3.73
N THR A 44 10.89 4.92 2.46
CA THR A 44 9.70 4.21 1.98
C THR A 44 10.11 2.87 1.41
N GLY A 45 9.49 1.77 1.86
CA GLY A 45 9.80 0.43 1.36
C GLY A 45 9.36 -0.71 2.27
N SER A 46 10.12 -1.80 2.24
CA SER A 46 9.76 -3.01 2.98
C SER A 46 9.93 -2.84 4.50
N ILE A 47 9.06 -3.51 5.29
CA ILE A 47 9.16 -3.50 6.75
C ILE A 47 10.54 -3.98 7.26
N PRO A 48 11.12 -5.10 6.76
CA PRO A 48 12.45 -5.53 7.19
C PRO A 48 13.52 -4.45 6.97
N THR A 49 13.49 -3.77 5.82
CA THR A 49 14.44 -2.68 5.55
C THR A 49 14.18 -1.45 6.42
N GLY A 50 12.92 -1.09 6.66
CA GLY A 50 12.57 0.01 7.56
C GLY A 50 13.10 -0.19 8.98
N LYS A 51 12.98 -1.42 9.50
CA LYS A 51 13.57 -1.82 10.80
C LYS A 51 15.10 -1.65 10.81
N ILE A 52 15.78 -2.06 9.74
CA ILE A 52 17.24 -1.86 9.60
C ILE A 52 17.60 -0.37 9.59
N VAL A 53 16.89 0.45 8.81
CA VAL A 53 17.11 1.91 8.76
C VAL A 53 16.99 2.53 10.15
N GLN A 54 15.97 2.15 10.91
CA GLN A 54 15.75 2.67 12.26
C GLN A 54 16.88 2.25 13.22
N VAL A 55 17.34 1.00 13.15
CA VAL A 55 18.48 0.52 13.96
C VAL A 55 19.77 1.29 13.63
N LEU A 56 20.09 1.47 12.34
CA LEU A 56 21.28 2.20 11.91
C LEU A 56 21.23 3.68 12.32
N ALA A 57 20.06 4.31 12.23
CA ALA A 57 19.84 5.67 12.70
C ALA A 57 20.08 5.78 14.22
N ALA A 58 19.57 4.82 15.00
CA ALA A 58 19.74 4.79 16.44
C ALA A 58 21.20 4.55 16.86
N GLN A 59 21.91 3.64 16.17
CA GLN A 59 23.31 3.31 16.45
C GLN A 59 24.31 4.40 16.08
N SER A 60 23.90 5.38 15.26
CA SER A 60 24.79 6.43 14.77
C SER A 60 24.68 7.70 15.61
N ASN A 61 23.71 8.56 15.30
CA ASN A 61 23.54 9.87 15.92
C ASN A 61 22.11 10.14 16.41
N LEU A 62 21.32 9.08 16.61
CA LEU A 62 19.90 9.16 17.00
C LEU A 62 19.08 10.05 16.06
N LYS A 63 19.47 10.13 14.77
CA LYS A 63 18.76 10.91 13.76
C LYS A 63 17.29 10.51 13.68
N ARG A 64 16.44 11.50 13.41
CA ARG A 64 15.00 11.28 13.24
C ARG A 64 14.74 10.43 12.00
N VAL A 65 13.83 9.48 12.11
CA VAL A 65 13.43 8.58 11.02
C VAL A 65 11.94 8.72 10.75
N THR A 66 11.58 8.94 9.50
CA THR A 66 10.21 8.76 8.99
C THR A 66 10.18 7.47 8.18
N LEU A 67 9.22 6.59 8.46
CA LEU A 67 9.05 5.29 7.80
C LEU A 67 7.67 5.21 7.19
N GLU A 68 7.61 4.96 5.88
CA GLU A 68 6.39 4.63 5.13
C GLU A 68 6.54 3.21 4.58
N LEU A 69 5.82 2.25 5.17
CA LEU A 69 6.03 0.83 4.91
C LEU A 69 4.78 0.20 4.27
N GLY A 70 4.85 -1.11 4.04
CA GLY A 70 3.78 -1.85 3.38
C GLY A 70 2.46 -1.89 4.14
N GLY A 71 1.46 -2.50 3.51
CA GLY A 71 0.11 -2.61 4.05
C GLY A 71 -0.62 -3.89 3.69
N LYS A 72 -1.72 -4.13 4.40
CA LYS A 72 -2.72 -5.15 4.09
C LYS A 72 -4.14 -4.57 4.25
N SER A 73 -4.36 -3.47 3.53
CA SER A 73 -5.49 -2.56 3.72
C SER A 73 -6.84 -3.26 3.58
N PRO A 74 -7.74 -3.16 4.58
CA PRO A 74 -9.08 -3.71 4.49
C PRO A 74 -10.04 -2.77 3.73
N ALA A 75 -10.76 -3.31 2.74
CA ALA A 75 -11.96 -2.70 2.17
C ALA A 75 -13.20 -3.41 2.74
N VAL A 76 -13.97 -2.71 3.57
CA VAL A 76 -15.15 -3.22 4.24
C VAL A 76 -16.41 -2.76 3.53
N VAL A 77 -17.23 -3.69 3.03
CA VAL A 77 -18.43 -3.40 2.23
C VAL A 77 -19.68 -3.91 2.94
N PHE A 78 -20.50 -3.00 3.45
CA PHE A 78 -21.78 -3.31 4.10
C PHE A 78 -22.90 -3.55 3.08
N ASP A 79 -23.98 -4.22 3.52
CA ASP A 79 -25.13 -4.56 2.68
C ASP A 79 -25.89 -3.35 2.12
N ASP A 80 -25.81 -2.21 2.80
CA ASP A 80 -26.38 -0.94 2.37
C ASP A 80 -25.47 -0.14 1.44
N ALA A 81 -24.25 -0.59 1.17
CA ALA A 81 -23.30 0.13 0.33
C ALA A 81 -23.82 0.30 -1.10
N ASN A 82 -23.39 1.38 -1.77
CA ASN A 82 -23.51 1.45 -3.22
C ASN A 82 -22.59 0.38 -3.85
N LEU A 83 -23.19 -0.71 -4.32
CA LEU A 83 -22.49 -1.88 -4.86
C LEU A 83 -21.55 -1.50 -6.01
N GLU A 84 -22.04 -0.69 -6.96
CA GLU A 84 -21.30 -0.23 -8.13
C GLU A 84 -20.01 0.51 -7.74
N ASN A 85 -20.15 1.44 -6.79
CA ASN A 85 -19.03 2.23 -6.26
C ASN A 85 -18.04 1.33 -5.52
N ALA A 86 -18.51 0.46 -4.63
CA ALA A 86 -17.64 -0.42 -3.85
C ALA A 86 -16.84 -1.37 -4.75
N VAL A 87 -17.48 -1.97 -5.76
CA VAL A 87 -16.81 -2.82 -6.75
C VAL A 87 -15.79 -2.01 -7.56
N LYS A 88 -16.16 -0.82 -8.07
CA LYS A 88 -15.24 0.03 -8.84
C LYS A 88 -13.97 0.35 -8.05
N TRP A 89 -14.10 0.77 -6.80
CA TRP A 89 -12.96 1.10 -5.95
C TRP A 89 -12.11 -0.13 -5.62
N ALA A 90 -12.72 -1.28 -5.29
CA ALA A 90 -11.99 -2.51 -5.02
C ALA A 90 -11.20 -3.01 -6.24
N VAL A 91 -11.79 -2.95 -7.45
CA VAL A 91 -11.11 -3.32 -8.70
C VAL A 91 -9.91 -2.42 -8.93
N ASN A 92 -10.12 -1.10 -8.91
CA ASN A 92 -9.07 -0.13 -9.18
C ASN A 92 -7.93 -0.24 -8.15
N ALA A 93 -8.25 -0.46 -6.89
CA ALA A 93 -7.27 -0.64 -5.83
C ALA A 93 -6.35 -1.86 -6.05
N LEU A 94 -6.84 -2.90 -6.72
CA LEU A 94 -6.05 -4.10 -7.01
C LEU A 94 -5.20 -3.98 -8.29
N VAL A 95 -5.73 -3.32 -9.33
CA VAL A 95 -5.10 -3.32 -10.66
C VAL A 95 -4.24 -2.09 -10.95
N THR A 96 -4.45 -0.98 -10.24
CA THR A 96 -3.63 0.22 -10.42
C THR A 96 -2.17 -0.10 -10.10
N ASN A 97 -1.25 0.33 -10.96
CA ASN A 97 0.18 0.01 -10.87
C ASN A 97 0.47 -1.51 -10.72
N SER A 98 -0.39 -2.34 -11.31
CA SER A 98 -0.30 -3.80 -11.25
C SER A 98 -0.28 -4.33 -9.81
N GLY A 99 -0.99 -3.66 -8.90
CA GLY A 99 -1.09 -3.99 -7.48
C GLY A 99 0.16 -3.66 -6.65
N GLN A 100 1.15 -2.97 -7.24
CA GLN A 100 2.36 -2.53 -6.56
C GLN A 100 2.12 -1.19 -5.85
N ILE A 101 1.18 -1.19 -4.90
CA ILE A 101 0.77 -0.03 -4.11
C ILE A 101 0.71 -0.48 -2.64
N CYS A 102 1.46 0.19 -1.75
CA CYS A 102 1.55 -0.18 -0.33
C CYS A 102 0.20 -0.13 0.40
N PHE A 103 -0.72 0.71 -0.07
CA PHE A 103 -2.06 0.90 0.48
C PHE A 103 -3.17 0.27 -0.39
N ALA A 104 -2.84 -0.67 -1.27
CA ALA A 104 -3.83 -1.41 -2.07
C ALA A 104 -4.83 -2.17 -1.18
N ALA A 105 -6.10 -2.17 -1.58
CA ALA A 105 -7.19 -2.90 -0.94
C ALA A 105 -7.08 -4.43 -1.15
N THR A 106 -6.14 -5.05 -0.46
CA THR A 106 -5.80 -6.48 -0.67
C THR A 106 -6.53 -7.43 0.28
N ARG A 107 -7.24 -6.91 1.29
CA ARG A 107 -8.26 -7.65 2.06
C ARG A 107 -9.63 -7.04 1.80
N VAL A 108 -10.48 -7.72 1.06
CA VAL A 108 -11.85 -7.28 0.81
C VAL A 108 -12.78 -8.07 1.73
N PHE A 109 -13.61 -7.38 2.48
CA PHE A 109 -14.62 -7.96 3.35
C PHE A 109 -15.99 -7.48 2.90
N VAL A 110 -16.92 -8.40 2.66
CA VAL A 110 -18.25 -8.07 2.15
C VAL A 110 -19.31 -8.72 3.02
N GLN A 111 -20.32 -7.95 3.41
CA GLN A 111 -21.36 -8.44 4.30
C GLN A 111 -22.20 -9.52 3.60
N SER A 112 -22.52 -10.59 4.33
CA SER A 112 -23.09 -11.82 3.78
C SER A 112 -24.29 -11.62 2.84
N LYS A 113 -25.18 -10.66 3.10
CA LYS A 113 -26.39 -10.42 2.30
C LYS A 113 -26.11 -9.97 0.85
N ILE A 114 -24.97 -9.34 0.59
CA ILE A 114 -24.60 -8.85 -0.75
C ILE A 114 -23.36 -9.55 -1.33
N TYR A 115 -22.76 -10.48 -0.57
CA TYR A 115 -21.50 -11.12 -0.94
C TYR A 115 -21.51 -11.72 -2.35
N ASP A 116 -22.50 -12.55 -2.67
CA ASP A 116 -22.53 -13.25 -3.97
C ASP A 116 -22.66 -12.26 -5.14
N LYS A 117 -23.46 -11.19 -4.96
CA LYS A 117 -23.63 -10.12 -5.95
C LYS A 117 -22.34 -9.32 -6.14
N PHE A 118 -21.67 -8.97 -5.04
CA PHE A 118 -20.39 -8.26 -5.08
C PHE A 118 -19.31 -9.12 -5.76
N VAL A 119 -19.16 -10.38 -5.34
CA VAL A 119 -18.17 -11.30 -5.90
C VAL A 119 -18.34 -11.48 -7.39
N ALA A 120 -19.59 -11.67 -7.86
CA ALA A 120 -19.88 -11.81 -9.28
C ALA A 120 -19.41 -10.58 -10.08
N ALA A 121 -19.80 -9.37 -9.65
CA ALA A 121 -19.42 -8.13 -10.31
C ALA A 121 -17.91 -7.84 -10.20
N TYR A 122 -17.30 -8.13 -9.05
CA TYR A 122 -15.87 -7.94 -8.81
C TYR A 122 -15.02 -8.83 -9.72
N VAL A 123 -15.35 -10.12 -9.80
CA VAL A 123 -14.66 -11.07 -10.67
C VAL A 123 -14.85 -10.74 -12.14
N GLU A 124 -16.06 -10.38 -12.55
CA GLU A 124 -16.37 -10.01 -13.94
C GLU A 124 -15.51 -8.82 -14.41
N ARG A 125 -15.43 -7.75 -13.61
CA ARG A 125 -14.57 -6.60 -13.93
C ARG A 125 -13.08 -6.90 -13.90
N LEU A 126 -12.62 -7.72 -12.96
CA LEU A 126 -11.21 -8.10 -12.93
C LEU A 126 -10.82 -8.93 -14.15
N LYS A 127 -11.71 -9.80 -14.63
CA LYS A 127 -11.52 -10.51 -15.91
C LYS A 127 -11.49 -9.53 -17.08
N ALA A 128 -12.38 -8.55 -17.12
CA ALA A 128 -12.35 -7.51 -18.16
C ALA A 128 -11.05 -6.68 -18.12
N LYS A 129 -10.51 -6.41 -16.92
CA LYS A 129 -9.21 -5.73 -16.77
C LYS A 129 -8.03 -6.53 -17.31
N LYS A 130 -8.17 -7.85 -17.47
CA LYS A 130 -7.15 -8.68 -18.13
C LYS A 130 -6.84 -8.21 -19.55
N GLU A 131 -7.87 -7.77 -20.27
CA GLU A 131 -7.80 -7.44 -21.70
C GLU A 131 -7.05 -6.13 -21.99
N VAL A 132 -6.82 -5.30 -20.95
CA VAL A 132 -6.08 -4.03 -21.05
C VAL A 132 -4.68 -4.12 -20.45
N LEU A 133 -4.19 -5.34 -20.14
CA LEU A 133 -2.78 -5.57 -19.83
C LEU A 133 -1.96 -5.52 -21.11
N GLY A 134 -0.83 -4.81 -21.10
CA GLY A 134 0.05 -4.75 -22.24
C GLY A 134 1.28 -3.88 -22.05
N ASP A 135 1.96 -3.62 -23.16
CA ASP A 135 3.07 -2.67 -23.23
C ASP A 135 2.59 -1.27 -22.80
N PRO A 136 3.19 -0.64 -21.77
CA PRO A 136 2.81 0.70 -21.34
C PRO A 136 2.88 1.78 -22.43
N GLU A 137 3.63 1.57 -23.51
CA GLU A 137 3.70 2.49 -24.66
C GLU A 137 2.62 2.22 -25.71
N ALA A 138 1.94 1.07 -25.66
CA ALA A 138 0.91 0.71 -26.62
C ALA A 138 -0.42 1.43 -26.36
N PRO A 139 -1.11 1.93 -27.41
CA PRO A 139 -2.44 2.51 -27.27
C PRO A 139 -3.44 1.50 -26.70
N GLY A 140 -4.23 1.93 -25.71
CA GLY A 140 -5.27 1.11 -25.08
C GLY A 140 -4.79 0.24 -23.92
N THR A 141 -3.48 0.21 -23.62
CA THR A 141 -2.97 -0.40 -22.40
C THR A 141 -3.30 0.47 -21.19
N GLU A 142 -3.92 -0.13 -20.17
CA GLU A 142 -4.20 0.51 -18.88
C GLU A 142 -3.36 -0.08 -17.74
N ILE A 143 -2.88 -1.31 -17.89
CA ILE A 143 -2.18 -2.06 -16.83
C ILE A 143 -0.85 -2.59 -17.39
N GLY A 144 0.25 -2.20 -16.76
CA GLY A 144 1.59 -2.66 -17.13
C GLY A 144 2.01 -3.98 -16.47
N PRO A 145 3.25 -4.43 -16.70
CA PRO A 145 3.81 -5.58 -15.99
C PRO A 145 4.17 -5.23 -14.54
N VAL A 146 4.47 -6.24 -13.72
CA VAL A 146 5.20 -5.99 -12.46
C VAL A 146 6.66 -5.60 -12.76
N VAL A 147 7.31 -4.95 -11.79
CA VAL A 147 8.56 -4.19 -12.02
C VAL A 147 9.70 -5.02 -12.62
N ASP A 148 9.90 -6.26 -12.14
CA ASP A 148 10.99 -7.12 -12.59
C ASP A 148 10.70 -8.62 -12.38
N LYS A 149 11.65 -9.46 -12.81
CA LYS A 149 11.58 -10.91 -12.68
C LYS A 149 11.52 -11.38 -11.23
N ALA A 150 12.27 -10.74 -10.33
CA ALA A 150 12.35 -11.18 -8.93
C ALA A 150 11.01 -10.97 -8.23
N GLN A 151 10.36 -9.83 -8.48
CA GLN A 151 9.02 -9.54 -7.98
C GLN A 151 7.98 -10.45 -8.61
N TYR A 152 8.06 -10.70 -9.91
CA TYR A 152 7.21 -11.68 -10.60
C TYR A 152 7.30 -13.08 -10.01
N ASP A 153 8.52 -13.61 -9.88
CA ASP A 153 8.77 -14.95 -9.34
C ASP A 153 8.27 -15.06 -7.89
N ARG A 154 8.46 -14.01 -7.10
CA ARG A 154 7.93 -13.92 -5.72
C ARG A 154 6.40 -14.02 -5.72
N ILE A 155 5.71 -13.19 -6.49
CA ILE A 155 4.24 -13.16 -6.52
C ILE A 155 3.69 -14.50 -7.03
N MET A 156 4.20 -15.01 -8.15
CA MET A 156 3.76 -16.28 -8.73
C MET A 156 4.08 -17.48 -7.82
N GLY A 157 5.20 -17.43 -7.10
CA GLY A 157 5.54 -18.41 -6.08
C GLY A 157 4.54 -18.41 -4.93
N ILE A 158 4.12 -17.24 -4.44
CA ILE A 158 3.09 -17.11 -3.41
C ILE A 158 1.74 -17.67 -3.89
N ILE A 159 1.31 -17.30 -5.11
CA ILE A 159 0.06 -17.82 -5.71
C ILE A 159 0.11 -19.35 -5.82
N SER A 160 1.23 -19.91 -6.30
CA SER A 160 1.41 -21.34 -6.48
C SER A 160 1.38 -22.10 -5.15
N SER A 161 2.06 -21.57 -4.12
CA SER A 161 2.03 -22.12 -2.77
C SER A 161 0.63 -22.10 -2.17
N ALA A 162 -0.10 -20.99 -2.31
CA ALA A 162 -1.47 -20.87 -1.80
C ALA A 162 -2.42 -21.88 -2.44
N LYS A 163 -2.32 -22.08 -3.77
CA LYS A 163 -3.08 -23.11 -4.49
C LYS A 163 -2.73 -24.52 -4.00
N LYS A 164 -1.44 -24.81 -3.82
CA LYS A 164 -0.95 -26.13 -3.37
C LYS A 164 -1.39 -26.46 -1.95
N ASN A 165 -1.42 -25.47 -1.06
CA ASN A 165 -1.77 -25.65 0.35
C ASN A 165 -3.28 -25.59 0.61
N ASN A 166 -4.09 -25.27 -0.41
CA ASN A 166 -5.52 -24.98 -0.27
C ASN A 166 -5.79 -23.82 0.71
N ASP A 167 -4.96 -22.77 0.67
CA ASP A 167 -5.09 -21.58 1.51
C ASP A 167 -6.36 -20.75 1.20
N GLY A 168 -7.02 -21.04 0.07
CA GLY A 168 -8.28 -20.45 -0.34
C GLY A 168 -8.68 -20.88 -1.75
N LYS A 169 -9.93 -20.59 -2.11
CA LYS A 169 -10.50 -20.87 -3.44
C LYS A 169 -10.17 -19.74 -4.41
N VAL A 170 -9.56 -20.07 -5.55
CA VAL A 170 -9.28 -19.09 -6.60
C VAL A 170 -10.58 -18.75 -7.34
N LEU A 171 -10.97 -17.47 -7.33
CA LEU A 171 -12.13 -16.97 -8.05
C LEU A 171 -11.81 -16.49 -9.48
N THR A 172 -10.61 -15.93 -9.65
CA THR A 172 -10.09 -15.48 -10.94
C THR A 172 -8.56 -15.39 -10.88
N GLY A 173 -7.92 -15.43 -12.05
CA GLY A 173 -6.51 -15.19 -12.21
C GLY A 173 -5.61 -16.35 -11.76
N GLY A 174 -4.45 -15.97 -11.22
CA GLY A 174 -3.45 -16.87 -10.68
C GLY A 174 -2.56 -17.51 -11.73
N GLN A 175 -2.51 -16.93 -12.94
CA GLN A 175 -1.66 -17.36 -14.03
C GLN A 175 -0.84 -16.18 -14.57
N ARG A 176 0.18 -16.53 -15.35
CA ARG A 176 0.92 -15.59 -16.19
C ARG A 176 0.02 -15.11 -17.34
N VAL A 177 0.21 -13.86 -17.76
CA VAL A 177 -0.27 -13.40 -19.09
C VAL A 177 0.90 -13.43 -20.08
N GLY A 178 0.67 -14.01 -21.25
CA GLY A 178 1.71 -14.30 -22.25
C GLY A 178 2.37 -15.67 -22.05
N GLU A 179 3.06 -16.16 -23.08
CA GLU A 179 3.62 -17.51 -23.12
C GLU A 179 5.10 -17.54 -22.72
N LYS A 180 5.84 -16.45 -22.97
CA LYS A 180 7.30 -16.39 -22.81
C LYS A 180 7.71 -15.28 -21.86
N ALA A 181 8.87 -15.45 -21.21
CA ALA A 181 9.49 -14.43 -20.36
C ALA A 181 9.70 -13.09 -21.09
N SER A 182 9.97 -13.15 -22.41
CA SER A 182 10.12 -12.00 -23.30
C SER A 182 8.87 -11.13 -23.40
N ASP A 183 7.71 -11.69 -23.07
CA ASP A 183 6.42 -11.01 -23.20
C ASP A 183 6.16 -10.06 -22.02
N GLY A 184 7.15 -9.88 -21.12
CA GLY A 184 7.04 -9.05 -19.92
C GLY A 184 6.59 -9.83 -18.68
N TYR A 185 6.60 -9.17 -17.53
CA TYR A 185 6.27 -9.79 -16.25
C TYR A 185 4.80 -9.55 -15.87
N PHE A 186 3.88 -10.09 -16.66
CA PHE A 186 2.44 -9.88 -16.47
C PHE A 186 1.80 -10.99 -15.64
N ILE A 187 0.95 -10.60 -14.69
CA ILE A 187 0.23 -11.50 -13.78
C ILE A 187 -1.26 -11.16 -13.88
N GLU A 188 -2.11 -12.17 -14.05
CA GLU A 188 -3.56 -11.97 -14.04
C GLU A 188 -4.02 -11.40 -12.68
N PRO A 189 -4.97 -10.44 -12.65
CA PRO A 189 -5.60 -10.03 -11.41
C PRO A 189 -6.21 -11.23 -10.70
N THR A 190 -5.71 -11.54 -9.52
CA THR A 190 -5.95 -12.79 -8.81
C THR A 190 -6.74 -12.53 -7.54
N VAL A 191 -7.82 -13.29 -7.33
CA VAL A 191 -8.62 -13.21 -6.12
C VAL A 191 -8.81 -14.58 -5.51
N PHE A 192 -8.49 -14.71 -4.24
CA PHE A 192 -8.81 -15.86 -3.42
C PHE A 192 -10.00 -15.57 -2.51
N ALA A 193 -10.94 -16.50 -2.41
CA ALA A 193 -12.04 -16.48 -1.45
C ALA A 193 -11.90 -17.63 -0.45
N GLU A 194 -12.72 -17.60 0.60
CA GLU A 194 -12.75 -18.68 1.60
C GLU A 194 -11.34 -18.94 2.17
N THR A 195 -10.60 -17.85 2.42
CA THR A 195 -9.17 -17.95 2.74
C THR A 195 -8.95 -18.29 4.20
N ASP A 196 -8.02 -19.21 4.47
CA ASP A 196 -7.55 -19.48 5.82
C ASP A 196 -6.95 -18.20 6.42
N LYS A 197 -7.50 -17.76 7.56
CA LYS A 197 -7.07 -16.56 8.29
C LYS A 197 -5.61 -16.64 8.75
N THR A 198 -5.03 -17.84 8.82
CA THR A 198 -3.62 -18.08 9.17
C THR A 198 -2.67 -18.08 7.96
N SER A 199 -3.22 -18.15 6.74
CA SER A 199 -2.42 -18.22 5.50
C SER A 199 -1.61 -16.96 5.23
N PHE A 200 -0.53 -17.14 4.46
CA PHE A 200 0.32 -16.03 4.03
C PHE A 200 -0.46 -15.02 3.18
N ILE A 201 -1.31 -15.49 2.26
CA ILE A 201 -2.09 -14.60 1.37
C ILE A 201 -3.09 -13.73 2.13
N TYR A 202 -3.56 -14.19 3.30
CA TYR A 202 -4.43 -13.42 4.18
C TYR A 202 -3.66 -12.39 5.00
N LYS A 203 -2.53 -12.79 5.61
CA LYS A 203 -1.80 -11.96 6.59
C LYS A 203 -0.78 -11.00 5.99
N GLU A 204 -0.13 -11.39 4.91
CA GLU A 204 1.09 -10.71 4.43
C GLU A 204 0.88 -9.91 3.14
N GLU A 205 1.66 -8.85 2.99
CA GLU A 205 1.71 -8.04 1.78
C GLU A 205 2.38 -8.85 0.65
N ILE A 206 1.65 -8.96 -0.47
CA ILE A 206 2.12 -9.65 -1.68
C ILE A 206 2.80 -8.66 -2.63
N PHE A 207 2.30 -7.42 -2.66
CA PHE A 207 2.79 -6.32 -3.51
C PHE A 207 2.70 -6.65 -5.01
N GLY A 208 1.51 -7.08 -5.42
CA GLY A 208 1.13 -7.48 -6.78
C GLY A 208 -0.39 -7.54 -6.88
N PRO A 209 -0.96 -7.92 -8.04
CA PRO A 209 -2.39 -7.83 -8.29
C PRO A 209 -3.13 -9.04 -7.68
N VAL A 210 -2.95 -9.26 -6.37
CA VAL A 210 -3.52 -10.38 -5.61
C VAL A 210 -4.27 -9.89 -4.38
N ALA A 211 -5.55 -10.24 -4.28
CA ALA A 211 -6.39 -9.92 -3.12
C ALA A 211 -7.06 -11.17 -2.54
N VAL A 212 -7.49 -11.05 -1.29
CA VAL A 212 -8.39 -12.01 -0.64
C VAL A 212 -9.77 -11.37 -0.44
N ILE A 213 -10.84 -12.14 -0.58
CA ILE A 213 -12.21 -11.70 -0.34
C ILE A 213 -12.94 -12.65 0.61
N ASN A 214 -13.52 -12.12 1.69
CA ASN A 214 -14.19 -12.91 2.72
C ASN A 214 -15.52 -12.30 3.15
N LYS A 215 -16.40 -13.15 3.70
CA LYS A 215 -17.68 -12.74 4.29
C LYS A 215 -17.47 -12.20 5.71
N PHE A 216 -18.39 -11.35 6.14
CA PHE A 216 -18.62 -11.01 7.54
C PHE A 216 -20.13 -10.79 7.75
N ASP A 217 -20.60 -10.90 8.99
CA ASP A 217 -22.02 -10.77 9.31
C ASP A 217 -22.33 -9.51 10.13
N THR A 218 -21.51 -9.22 11.15
CA THR A 218 -21.76 -8.12 12.09
C THR A 218 -20.69 -7.05 12.04
N GLU A 219 -21.04 -5.88 12.60
CA GLU A 219 -20.12 -4.75 12.68
C GLU A 219 -18.97 -5.01 13.66
N GLU A 220 -19.25 -5.72 14.76
CA GLU A 220 -18.27 -6.10 15.78
C GLU A 220 -17.22 -7.06 15.19
N GLU A 221 -17.68 -8.08 14.46
CA GLU A 221 -16.81 -9.05 13.79
C GLU A 221 -15.87 -8.34 12.81
N ILE A 222 -16.40 -7.47 11.96
CA ILE A 222 -15.58 -6.84 10.94
C ILE A 222 -14.59 -5.83 11.51
N LEU A 223 -14.91 -5.18 12.63
CA LEU A 223 -13.96 -4.33 13.32
C LEU A 223 -12.75 -5.15 13.82
N GLU A 224 -13.00 -6.33 14.41
CA GLU A 224 -11.92 -7.25 14.82
C GLU A 224 -11.09 -7.70 13.61
N LEU A 225 -11.74 -8.16 12.53
CA LEU A 225 -11.05 -8.65 11.33
C LEU A 225 -10.24 -7.57 10.60
N ALA A 226 -10.78 -6.35 10.49
CA ALA A 226 -10.08 -5.22 9.87
C ALA A 226 -8.80 -4.90 10.65
N ASN A 227 -8.88 -4.92 11.98
CA ASN A 227 -7.77 -4.62 12.88
C ASN A 227 -6.81 -5.79 13.13
N ASP A 228 -7.19 -7.03 12.83
CA ASP A 228 -6.35 -8.24 12.89
C ASP A 228 -5.29 -8.24 11.78
N SER A 229 -4.33 -7.34 11.94
CA SER A 229 -3.18 -7.18 11.08
C SER A 229 -2.08 -6.42 11.80
N LYS A 230 -0.83 -6.78 11.53
CA LYS A 230 0.35 -5.98 11.95
C LYS A 230 0.45 -4.67 11.18
N TYR A 231 -0.26 -4.56 10.05
CA TYR A 231 -0.31 -3.38 9.20
C TYR A 231 -1.44 -2.43 9.64
N GLY A 232 -1.28 -1.14 9.33
CA GLY A 232 -2.22 -0.08 9.67
C GLY A 232 -2.09 1.13 8.73
N LEU A 233 -1.91 0.89 7.43
CA LEU A 233 -1.65 1.97 6.47
C LEU A 233 -2.94 2.69 6.05
N MET A 234 -3.84 1.98 5.38
CA MET A 234 -5.11 2.50 4.90
C MET A 234 -6.25 1.51 5.15
N ALA A 235 -7.47 2.01 5.29
CA ALA A 235 -8.70 1.23 5.23
C ALA A 235 -9.76 1.95 4.40
N GLY A 236 -10.80 1.22 3.98
CA GLY A 236 -11.98 1.77 3.33
C GLY A 236 -13.25 1.17 3.90
N VAL A 237 -14.25 2.01 4.17
CA VAL A 237 -15.57 1.61 4.68
C VAL A 237 -16.62 2.07 3.68
N PHE A 238 -17.34 1.11 3.08
CA PHE A 238 -18.40 1.36 2.12
C PHE A 238 -19.75 1.08 2.77
N THR A 239 -20.55 2.14 2.92
CA THR A 239 -21.88 2.10 3.57
C THR A 239 -22.64 3.40 3.26
N GLN A 240 -23.97 3.34 3.30
CA GLN A 240 -24.83 4.54 3.24
C GLN A 240 -25.17 5.08 4.64
N ASP A 241 -24.95 4.30 5.69
CA ASP A 241 -25.11 4.73 7.08
C ASP A 241 -23.90 5.58 7.52
N ILE A 242 -24.10 6.90 7.59
CA ILE A 242 -23.06 7.84 8.02
C ILE A 242 -22.64 7.63 9.49
N SER A 243 -23.54 7.16 10.35
CA SER A 243 -23.23 6.91 11.76
C SER A 243 -22.30 5.72 11.90
N ARG A 244 -22.55 4.66 11.13
CA ARG A 244 -21.64 3.52 10.99
C ARG A 244 -20.30 3.95 10.41
N ALA A 245 -20.32 4.71 9.32
CA ALA A 245 -19.11 5.16 8.66
C ALA A 245 -18.19 5.93 9.62
N LEU A 246 -18.73 6.91 10.35
CA LEU A 246 -17.97 7.69 11.34
C LEU A 246 -17.46 6.80 12.48
N ARG A 247 -18.31 5.93 13.04
CA ARG A 247 -17.91 5.01 14.12
C ARG A 247 -16.78 4.08 13.68
N LEU A 248 -16.93 3.36 12.58
CA LEU A 248 -15.88 2.46 12.09
C LEU A 248 -14.61 3.19 11.68
N SER A 249 -14.72 4.34 11.03
CA SER A 249 -13.54 5.14 10.65
C SER A 249 -12.71 5.59 11.85
N SER A 250 -13.34 5.76 13.01
CA SER A 250 -12.66 6.12 14.26
C SER A 250 -12.04 4.92 14.99
N LEU A 251 -12.55 3.70 14.75
CA LEU A 251 -12.17 2.49 15.48
C LEU A 251 -11.20 1.59 14.69
N ILE A 252 -11.14 1.72 13.37
CA ILE A 252 -10.15 1.02 12.56
C ILE A 252 -8.77 1.65 12.80
N ASP A 253 -7.83 0.84 13.26
CA ASP A 253 -6.44 1.24 13.50
C ASP A 253 -5.69 1.28 12.17
N SER A 254 -5.83 2.41 11.49
CA SER A 254 -5.11 2.75 10.27
C SER A 254 -4.87 4.25 10.18
N GLY A 255 -3.77 4.65 9.56
CA GLY A 255 -3.44 6.07 9.46
C GLY A 255 -4.29 6.86 8.47
N VAL A 256 -4.96 6.18 7.53
CA VAL A 256 -5.93 6.77 6.60
C VAL A 256 -7.16 5.86 6.50
N VAL A 257 -8.36 6.42 6.66
CA VAL A 257 -9.62 5.69 6.43
C VAL A 257 -10.48 6.45 5.42
N GLY A 258 -10.77 5.80 4.29
CA GLY A 258 -11.70 6.31 3.29
C GLY A 258 -13.14 5.87 3.59
N ILE A 259 -14.10 6.79 3.46
CA ILE A 259 -15.53 6.47 3.50
C ILE A 259 -16.04 6.49 2.06
N ASN A 260 -16.58 5.36 1.59
CA ASN A 260 -17.03 5.15 0.22
C ASN A 260 -15.94 5.34 -0.86
N CYS A 261 -14.67 5.23 -0.46
CA CYS A 261 -13.48 5.19 -1.32
C CYS A 261 -12.35 4.42 -0.63
N ILE A 262 -11.34 3.99 -1.40
CA ILE A 262 -10.11 3.39 -0.85
C ILE A 262 -8.96 3.55 -1.86
N SER A 263 -7.73 3.39 -1.39
CA SER A 263 -6.53 3.43 -2.23
C SER A 263 -6.37 4.73 -3.02
N THR A 264 -6.58 5.85 -2.32
CA THR A 264 -6.42 7.21 -2.82
C THR A 264 -5.79 8.08 -1.73
N ILE A 265 -5.07 9.13 -2.15
CA ILE A 265 -4.35 10.04 -1.26
C ILE A 265 -4.60 11.49 -1.67
N SER A 266 -4.45 12.41 -0.71
CA SER A 266 -4.41 13.85 -0.97
C SER A 266 -3.09 14.40 -0.45
N PHE A 267 -2.39 15.19 -1.27
CA PHE A 267 -1.13 15.84 -0.87
C PHE A 267 -1.31 16.91 0.21
N SER A 268 -2.54 17.40 0.42
CA SER A 268 -2.86 18.36 1.49
C SER A 268 -3.12 17.69 2.84
N CYS A 269 -3.35 16.38 2.88
CA CYS A 269 -3.64 15.62 4.09
C CYS A 269 -2.44 14.78 4.49
N PRO A 270 -2.21 14.53 5.79
CA PRO A 270 -1.17 13.60 6.21
C PRO A 270 -1.44 12.20 5.67
N PHE A 271 -0.40 11.54 5.18
CA PHE A 271 -0.42 10.14 4.79
C PHE A 271 0.62 9.39 5.60
N GLY A 272 0.27 8.19 6.06
CA GLY A 272 1.22 7.27 6.68
C GLY A 272 0.60 6.32 7.66
N GLY A 273 1.31 5.23 7.98
CA GLY A 273 0.73 4.10 8.71
C GLY A 273 0.76 4.20 10.24
N THR A 274 -0.08 3.40 10.89
CA THR A 274 0.06 2.98 12.29
C THR A 274 0.73 1.59 12.35
N LYS A 275 0.96 1.07 13.56
CA LYS A 275 1.56 -0.26 13.79
C LYS A 275 2.89 -0.45 13.05
N GLU A 276 3.08 -1.56 12.33
CA GLU A 276 4.29 -1.79 11.52
C GLU A 276 4.25 -1.12 10.14
N SER A 277 3.15 -0.46 9.75
CA SER A 277 3.06 0.22 8.45
C SER A 277 3.81 1.54 8.40
N GLY A 278 4.30 2.07 9.53
CA GLY A 278 5.13 3.25 9.48
C GLY A 278 5.36 3.95 10.81
N LEU A 279 6.17 5.00 10.75
CA LEU A 279 6.46 5.92 11.84
C LEU A 279 6.56 7.35 11.28
N GLY A 280 5.72 8.24 11.79
CA GLY A 280 5.58 9.60 11.25
C GLY A 280 4.51 9.69 10.16
N ARG A 281 4.46 10.83 9.47
CA ARG A 281 3.54 11.09 8.36
C ARG A 281 4.26 11.88 7.28
N GLU A 282 3.97 11.55 6.03
CA GLU A 282 4.27 12.37 4.86
C GLU A 282 3.05 13.20 4.46
N ASN A 283 3.21 14.07 3.46
CA ASN A 283 2.21 15.04 2.98
C ASN A 283 1.70 16.05 4.03
N GLY A 284 0.94 17.04 3.55
CA GLY A 284 0.36 18.11 4.35
C GLY A 284 1.37 18.85 5.25
N GLU A 285 0.85 19.46 6.31
CA GLU A 285 1.68 20.17 7.30
C GLU A 285 2.61 19.22 8.08
N HIS A 286 2.22 17.96 8.22
CA HIS A 286 2.95 16.96 9.00
C HIS A 286 4.32 16.64 8.37
N ALA A 287 4.39 16.58 7.04
CA ALA A 287 5.67 16.47 6.34
C ALA A 287 6.60 17.63 6.67
N LEU A 288 6.12 18.88 6.60
CA LEU A 288 6.93 20.06 6.91
C LEU A 288 7.48 19.98 8.33
N ARG A 289 6.62 19.66 9.32
CA ARG A 289 7.02 19.49 10.71
C ARG A 289 8.10 18.41 10.86
N ALA A 290 8.00 17.31 10.11
CA ALA A 290 8.97 16.22 10.14
C ALA A 290 10.38 16.62 9.69
N TYR A 291 10.54 17.71 8.93
CA TYR A 291 11.84 18.26 8.49
C TYR A 291 12.31 19.49 9.30
N THR A 292 11.57 19.91 10.33
CA THR A 292 11.93 21.05 11.21
C THR A 292 12.32 20.61 12.62
N GLU A 293 13.05 21.43 13.37
CA GLU A 293 13.39 21.19 14.78
C GLU A 293 12.95 22.38 15.63
N PRO A 294 12.05 22.20 16.61
CA PRO A 294 11.65 23.30 17.49
C PRO A 294 12.81 23.75 18.37
N LYS A 295 13.00 25.06 18.50
CA LYS A 295 14.00 25.66 19.40
C LYS A 295 13.31 26.68 20.30
N THR A 296 13.39 26.45 21.61
CA THR A 296 12.92 27.40 22.62
C THR A 296 14.05 28.35 22.98
N ILE A 297 13.79 29.66 22.93
CA ILE A 297 14.72 30.72 23.33
C ILE A 297 14.09 31.46 24.51
N LEU A 298 14.80 31.52 25.62
CA LEU A 298 14.37 32.22 26.83
C LEU A 298 15.30 33.42 27.04
N ILE A 299 14.70 34.60 27.20
CA ILE A 299 15.43 35.83 27.52
C ILE A 299 14.96 36.24 28.92
N ASN A 300 15.86 36.19 29.90
CA ASN A 300 15.61 36.81 31.19
C ASN A 300 15.70 38.33 30.99
N MET A 301 14.63 39.06 31.27
CA MET A 301 14.61 40.53 31.18
C MET A 301 14.79 41.22 32.55
N ALA A 302 14.92 40.43 33.61
CA ALA A 302 15.10 40.91 35.00
C ALA A 302 16.56 40.83 35.47
N TYR A 303 17.53 40.88 34.55
CA TYR A 303 18.95 40.99 34.89
C TYR A 303 19.37 42.45 35.09
#